data_AF-A0A7S3ZCK0-F1
#
_entry.id   AF-A0A7S3ZCK0-F1
#
_cell.length_a   1.000
_cell.length_b   1.000
_cell.length_c   1.000
_cell.angle_alpha   90.00
_cell.angle_beta   90.00
_cell.angle_gamma   90.00
#
_symmetry.space_group_name_H-M   'P 1'
#
loop_
_entity.id
_entity.type
_entity.pdbx_description
1 polymer ?
#
loop_
_entity_poly.entity_id
_entity_poly.type
_entity_poly.pdbx_seq_one_letter_code
_entity_poly.pdbx_strand_id
1 'polypeptide(L)'
;QPDKDMTQLAIEHQSKAFEASTITGEGEKQVPAVGQGFRGLVNFGNTCYINSTLQLLFALPEFQQRYLKHMGMVFERAPSDPAADLTTQLCKLAKALDEYPSESSEHKALKTEVELPDLGDPSIELKPKMLKKAVAKDHYEFAGTRQQDAQEYIAHLLKTISRDARAFPHTPGCTDLTSL
;
A
#
# COMPACT_ATOMS: atom_id res chain seq x y z
N GLN A 1 2.63 -7.81 -37.82
CA GLN A 1 1.48 -6.96 -37.48
C GLN A 1 1.88 -6.08 -36.28
N PRO A 2 2.36 -4.86 -36.52
CA PRO A 2 2.81 -3.94 -35.47
C PRO A 2 1.70 -3.06 -34.86
N ASP A 3 0.49 -3.05 -35.44
CA ASP A 3 -0.57 -2.10 -35.04
C ASP A 3 -1.26 -2.44 -33.71
N LYS A 4 -1.15 -3.68 -33.22
CA LYS A 4 -1.77 -4.10 -31.95
C LYS A 4 -1.14 -3.43 -30.72
N ASP A 5 0.14 -3.08 -30.79
CA ASP A 5 0.92 -2.55 -29.65
C ASP A 5 0.68 -1.05 -29.44
N MET A 6 0.71 -0.27 -30.53
CA MET A 6 0.41 1.17 -30.51
C MET A 6 -1.02 1.47 -30.03
N THR A 7 -1.96 0.60 -30.38
CA THR A 7 -3.37 0.75 -29.98
C THR A 7 -3.56 0.48 -28.48
N GLN A 8 -2.85 -0.51 -27.91
CA GLN A 8 -2.88 -0.76 -26.46
C GLN A 8 -2.24 0.38 -25.66
N LEU A 9 -1.09 0.89 -26.12
CA LEU A 9 -0.43 2.05 -25.50
C LEU A 9 -1.32 3.30 -25.50
N ALA A 10 -2.06 3.54 -26.60
CA ALA A 10 -3.01 4.66 -26.68
C ALA A 10 -4.17 4.51 -25.69
N ILE A 11 -4.71 3.30 -25.53
CA ILE A 11 -5.79 3.00 -24.58
C ILE A 11 -5.30 3.21 -23.14
N GLU A 12 -4.09 2.75 -22.80
CA GLU A 12 -3.51 2.95 -21.47
C GLU A 12 -3.26 4.43 -21.17
N HIS A 13 -2.73 5.18 -22.14
CA HIS A 13 -2.49 6.61 -21.99
C HIS A 13 -3.80 7.39 -21.81
N GLN A 14 -4.85 7.02 -22.55
CA GLN A 14 -6.17 7.64 -22.45
C GLN A 14 -6.89 7.28 -21.15
N SER A 15 -6.71 6.05 -20.64
CA SER A 15 -7.22 5.62 -19.32
C SER A 15 -6.56 6.42 -18.20
N LYS A 16 -5.23 6.59 -18.22
CA LYS A 16 -4.51 7.40 -17.24
C LYS A 16 -4.91 8.88 -17.28
N ALA A 17 -5.09 9.43 -18.48
CA ALA A 17 -5.54 10.81 -18.67
C ALA A 17 -6.98 11.03 -18.16
N PHE A 18 -7.88 10.07 -18.40
CA PHE A 18 -9.26 10.12 -17.94
C PHE A 18 -9.39 9.94 -16.42
N GLU A 19 -8.59 9.06 -15.82
CA GLU A 19 -8.51 8.93 -14.35
C GLU A 19 -8.02 10.23 -13.71
N ALA A 20 -7.01 10.89 -14.29
CA ALA A 20 -6.51 12.17 -13.81
C ALA A 20 -7.57 13.29 -13.91
N SER A 21 -8.31 13.36 -15.03
CA SER A 21 -9.31 14.41 -15.25
C SER A 21 -10.62 14.20 -14.48
N THR A 22 -10.96 12.97 -14.11
CA THR A 22 -12.21 12.67 -13.38
C THR A 22 -12.07 12.97 -11.88
N ILE A 23 -10.85 12.92 -11.35
CA ILE A 23 -10.56 13.23 -9.93
C ILE A 23 -10.49 14.75 -9.70
N THR A 24 -10.04 15.51 -10.70
CA THR A 24 -9.96 16.97 -10.62
C THR A 24 -11.17 17.59 -11.33
N GLY A 25 -12.04 18.29 -10.61
CA GLY A 25 -12.97 19.22 -11.25
C GLY A 25 -12.20 20.11 -12.24
N GLU A 26 -12.77 20.34 -13.42
CA GLU A 26 -12.08 20.96 -14.56
C GLU A 26 -11.25 22.20 -14.14
N GLY A 27 -9.92 22.11 -14.29
CA GLY A 27 -9.04 23.28 -14.38
C GLY A 27 -8.05 23.54 -13.23
N GLU A 28 -8.15 22.88 -12.08
CA GLU A 28 -7.19 23.08 -10.98
C GLU A 28 -6.03 22.08 -11.06
N LYS A 29 -4.83 22.56 -11.43
CA LYS A 29 -3.58 21.79 -11.26
C LYS A 29 -3.32 21.63 -9.76
N GLN A 30 -3.70 20.50 -9.19
CA GLN A 30 -3.36 20.16 -7.81
C GLN A 30 -1.84 20.00 -7.69
N VAL A 31 -1.25 20.66 -6.69
CA VAL A 31 0.15 20.41 -6.32
C VAL A 31 0.20 19.03 -5.66
N PRO A 32 1.01 18.09 -6.17
CA PRO A 32 1.17 16.79 -5.53
C PRO A 32 1.62 16.96 -4.07
N ALA A 33 0.90 16.34 -3.13
CA ALA A 33 1.39 16.17 -1.78
C ALA A 33 2.58 15.19 -1.83
N VAL A 34 3.76 15.65 -1.40
CA VAL A 34 5.03 14.91 -1.48
C VAL A 34 5.75 15.03 -0.13
N GLY A 35 6.27 13.91 0.38
CA GLY A 35 6.98 13.86 1.66
C GLY A 35 6.58 12.69 2.54
N GLN A 36 7.21 12.60 3.72
CA GLN A 36 6.95 11.57 4.73
C GLN A 36 5.44 11.39 4.99
N GLY A 37 4.93 10.16 4.94
CA GLY A 37 3.51 9.86 5.12
C GLY A 37 2.59 10.18 3.93
N PHE A 38 3.08 10.87 2.88
CA PHE A 38 2.30 11.23 1.69
C PHE A 38 2.70 10.37 0.48
N ARG A 39 2.61 9.04 0.65
CA ARG A 39 2.97 8.07 -0.39
C ARG A 39 1.76 7.29 -0.89
N GLY A 40 1.54 7.31 -2.20
CA GLY A 40 0.43 6.61 -2.85
C GLY A 40 0.64 5.10 -2.97
N LEU A 41 -0.46 4.35 -3.00
CA LEU A 41 -0.47 2.94 -3.38
C LEU A 41 -0.91 2.81 -4.83
N VAL A 42 -0.09 2.18 -5.65
CA VAL A 42 -0.36 2.01 -7.08
C VAL A 42 -1.44 0.93 -7.25
N ASN A 43 -2.39 1.15 -8.15
CA ASN A 43 -3.33 0.11 -8.54
C ASN A 43 -2.63 -0.96 -9.39
N PHE A 44 -2.86 -2.23 -9.08
CA PHE A 44 -2.29 -3.37 -9.82
C PHE A 44 -3.35 -4.42 -10.19
N GLY A 45 -4.53 -3.92 -10.57
CA GLY A 45 -5.68 -4.70 -11.02
C GLY A 45 -6.80 -4.72 -9.98
N ASN A 46 -7.81 -3.87 -10.16
CA ASN A 46 -9.01 -3.79 -9.32
C ASN A 46 -8.72 -3.65 -7.81
N THR A 47 -7.56 -3.12 -7.42
CA THR A 47 -7.09 -3.04 -6.03
C THR A 47 -7.43 -1.73 -5.34
N CYS A 48 -8.28 -0.88 -5.92
CA CYS A 48 -8.60 0.43 -5.34
C CYS A 48 -9.24 0.29 -3.95
N TYR A 49 -10.11 -0.71 -3.75
CA TYR A 49 -10.72 -1.01 -2.44
C TYR A 49 -9.69 -1.42 -1.38
N ILE A 50 -8.62 -2.11 -1.79
CA ILE A 50 -7.49 -2.47 -0.91
C ILE A 50 -6.71 -1.21 -0.57
N ASN A 51 -6.37 -0.43 -1.59
CA ASN A 51 -5.54 0.77 -1.44
C ASN A 51 -6.23 1.81 -0.54
N SER A 52 -7.52 2.09 -0.76
CA SER A 52 -8.29 3.02 0.08
C SER A 52 -8.42 2.54 1.52
N THR A 53 -8.68 1.25 1.72
CA THR A 53 -8.74 0.63 3.05
C THR A 53 -7.41 0.74 3.81
N LEU A 54 -6.30 0.41 3.15
CA LEU A 54 -4.98 0.47 3.77
C LEU A 54 -4.60 1.90 4.11
N GLN A 55 -4.82 2.85 3.20
CA GLN A 55 -4.56 4.28 3.45
C GLN A 55 -5.41 4.80 4.62
N LEU A 56 -6.70 4.42 4.69
CA LEU A 56 -7.58 4.77 5.81
C LEU A 56 -7.05 4.25 7.15
N LEU A 57 -6.67 2.96 7.20
CA LEU A 57 -6.18 2.36 8.44
C LEU A 57 -4.84 2.96 8.87
N PHE A 58 -3.89 3.16 7.95
CA PHE A 58 -2.59 3.74 8.26
C PHE A 58 -2.61 5.24 8.53
N ALA A 59 -3.70 5.94 8.20
CA ALA A 59 -3.93 7.31 8.65
C ALA A 59 -4.27 7.39 10.15
N LEU A 60 -4.65 6.27 10.79
CA LEU A 60 -4.87 6.21 12.24
C LEU A 60 -3.53 6.06 12.97
N PRO A 61 -3.12 7.02 13.83
CA PRO A 61 -1.83 6.98 14.51
C PRO A 61 -1.61 5.70 15.31
N GLU A 62 -2.65 5.17 15.94
CA GLU A 62 -2.60 3.94 16.75
C GLU A 62 -2.27 2.72 15.90
N PHE A 63 -2.89 2.64 14.71
CA PHE A 63 -2.64 1.57 13.76
C PHE A 63 -1.23 1.67 13.17
N GLN A 64 -0.79 2.87 12.80
CA GLN A 64 0.56 3.09 12.29
C GLN A 64 1.63 2.75 13.35
N GLN A 65 1.50 3.28 14.56
CA GLN A 65 2.46 3.06 15.66
C GLN A 65 2.56 1.60 16.05
N ARG A 66 1.44 0.86 16.05
CA ARG A 66 1.41 -0.57 16.32
C ARG A 66 2.41 -1.35 15.44
N TYR A 67 2.45 -1.04 14.14
CA TYR A 67 3.31 -1.75 13.18
C TYR A 67 4.71 -1.14 13.04
N LEU A 68 4.92 0.13 13.38
CA LEU A 68 6.25 0.75 13.39
C LEU A 68 7.05 0.42 14.66
N LYS A 69 6.43 0.48 15.86
CA LYS A 69 7.12 0.36 17.16
C LYS A 69 7.88 -0.95 17.34
N HIS A 70 7.35 -2.04 16.79
CA HIS A 70 7.89 -3.39 16.99
C HIS A 70 8.48 -4.01 15.71
N MET A 71 8.54 -3.24 14.62
CA MET A 71 8.99 -3.66 13.30
C MET A 71 10.33 -4.41 13.32
N GLY A 72 11.34 -3.90 14.02
CA GLY A 72 12.67 -4.52 14.07
C GLY A 72 12.61 -5.97 14.58
N MET A 73 11.89 -6.20 15.68
CA MET A 73 11.71 -7.54 16.24
C MET A 73 10.86 -8.44 15.34
N VAL A 74 9.84 -7.89 14.67
CA VAL A 74 9.01 -8.65 13.71
C VAL A 74 9.87 -9.14 12.55
N PHE A 75 10.75 -8.29 12.00
CA PHE A 75 11.62 -8.68 10.89
C PHE A 75 12.71 -9.67 11.31
N GLU A 76 13.29 -9.52 12.49
CA GLU A 76 14.26 -10.49 13.05
C GLU A 76 13.64 -11.87 13.29
N ARG A 77 12.37 -11.91 13.69
CA ARG A 77 11.64 -13.14 14.01
C ARG A 77 10.70 -13.59 12.88
N ALA A 78 10.86 -13.03 11.69
CA ALA A 78 10.00 -13.36 10.55
C ALA A 78 10.03 -14.88 10.30
N PRO A 79 8.87 -15.49 10.00
CA PRO A 79 8.81 -16.93 9.74
C PRO A 79 9.56 -17.29 8.46
N SER A 80 9.68 -18.60 8.18
CA SER A 80 10.36 -19.09 6.97
C SER A 80 9.75 -18.57 5.66
N ASP A 81 8.46 -18.21 5.67
CA ASP A 81 7.80 -17.50 4.57
C ASP A 81 7.27 -16.14 5.04
N PRO A 82 8.10 -15.08 5.01
CA PRO A 82 7.69 -13.73 5.41
C PRO A 82 6.64 -13.13 4.46
N ALA A 83 6.53 -13.63 3.22
CA ALA A 83 5.59 -13.10 2.23
C ALA A 83 4.14 -13.53 2.53
N ALA A 84 3.96 -14.68 3.16
CA ALA A 84 2.67 -15.17 3.63
C ALA A 84 2.31 -14.71 5.06
N ASP A 85 3.24 -14.08 5.78
CA ASP A 85 3.04 -13.61 7.14
C ASP A 85 2.37 -12.23 7.18
N LEU A 86 1.17 -12.16 7.78
CA LEU A 86 0.36 -10.95 7.80
C LEU A 86 1.07 -9.81 8.53
N THR A 87 1.58 -10.07 9.73
CA THR A 87 2.18 -9.04 10.58
C THR A 87 3.46 -8.50 9.97
N THR A 88 4.30 -9.35 9.38
CA THR A 88 5.47 -8.92 8.62
C THR A 88 5.08 -8.02 7.44
N GLN A 89 4.06 -8.39 6.66
CA GLN A 89 3.63 -7.59 5.53
C GLN A 89 2.99 -6.26 5.93
N LEU A 90 2.30 -6.19 7.08
CA LEU A 90 1.76 -4.95 7.65
C LEU A 90 2.88 -4.04 8.17
N CYS A 91 3.88 -4.57 8.88
CA CYS A 91 5.09 -3.82 9.28
C CYS A 91 5.86 -3.29 8.07
N LYS A 92 6.02 -4.12 7.03
CA LYS A 92 6.67 -3.71 5.78
C LYS A 92 5.94 -2.55 5.12
N LEU A 93 4.61 -2.62 5.05
CA LEU A 93 3.82 -1.54 4.48
C LEU A 93 3.86 -0.27 5.32
N ALA A 94 3.76 -0.39 6.65
CA ALA A 94 3.86 0.73 7.58
C ALA A 94 5.17 1.50 7.37
N LYS A 95 6.30 0.78 7.33
CA LYS A 95 7.62 1.35 7.03
C LYS A 95 7.64 2.08 5.69
N ALA A 96 7.11 1.43 4.65
CA ALA A 96 7.16 1.97 3.30
C ALA A 96 6.28 3.22 3.11
N LEU A 97 5.18 3.34 3.86
CA LEU A 97 4.30 4.52 3.88
C LEU A 97 4.88 5.65 4.73
N ASP A 98 5.57 5.30 5.82
CA ASP A 98 6.28 6.26 6.67
C ASP A 98 7.50 6.83 5.93
N GLU A 99 8.30 6.01 5.26
CA GLU A 99 9.49 6.44 4.54
C GLU A 99 9.16 7.04 3.16
N TYR A 100 9.72 8.22 2.87
CA TYR A 100 9.69 8.82 1.53
C TYR A 100 11.06 8.72 0.83
N PRO A 101 11.18 8.18 -0.40
CA PRO A 101 12.46 7.92 -1.06
C PRO A 101 13.36 9.16 -1.22
N SER A 102 12.78 10.35 -1.40
CA SER A 102 13.56 11.60 -1.52
C SER A 102 14.28 12.03 -0.24
N GLU A 103 14.01 11.37 0.89
CA GLU A 103 14.75 11.59 2.14
C GLU A 103 15.97 10.66 2.29
N SER A 104 16.10 9.64 1.43
CA SER A 104 17.30 8.81 1.38
C SER A 104 18.50 9.62 0.88
N SER A 105 19.66 9.40 1.50
CA SER A 105 20.92 10.13 1.24
C SER A 105 21.37 10.11 -0.23
N GLU A 106 20.93 9.12 -1.00
CA GLU A 106 21.25 8.97 -2.43
C GLU A 106 20.45 9.93 -3.33
N HIS A 107 19.22 10.29 -2.94
CA HIS A 107 18.36 11.20 -3.72
C HIS A 107 18.63 12.68 -3.43
N LYS A 108 19.18 13.01 -2.25
CA LYS A 108 19.64 14.38 -1.92
C LYS A 108 20.83 14.83 -2.78
N ALA A 109 21.62 13.90 -3.29
CA ALA A 109 22.81 14.20 -4.09
C ALA A 109 22.50 14.61 -5.55
N LEU A 110 21.26 14.43 -6.02
CA LEU A 110 20.90 14.58 -7.43
C LEU A 110 19.95 15.74 -7.77
N LYS A 111 19.48 16.56 -6.82
CA LYS A 111 18.55 17.67 -7.13
C LYS A 111 18.99 18.99 -6.50
N THR A 112 19.80 19.73 -7.26
CA THR A 112 19.81 21.19 -7.22
C THR A 112 18.57 21.63 -8.02
N GLU A 113 17.68 22.42 -7.42
CA GLU A 113 16.34 22.81 -7.90
C GLU A 113 15.19 21.85 -7.50
N VAL A 114 14.16 22.46 -6.91
CA VAL A 114 12.98 21.83 -6.30
C VAL A 114 12.04 21.34 -7.41
N GLU A 115 12.44 20.32 -8.14
CA GLU A 115 11.53 19.58 -9.01
C GLU A 115 10.74 18.59 -8.16
N LEU A 116 9.40 18.74 -8.17
CA LEU A 116 8.46 17.76 -7.64
C LEU A 116 8.92 16.34 -8.04
N PRO A 117 8.90 15.37 -7.12
CA PRO A 117 9.18 13.98 -7.42
C PRO A 117 8.38 13.52 -8.63
N ASP A 118 9.04 12.85 -9.58
CA ASP A 118 8.34 12.21 -10.69
C ASP A 118 7.46 11.11 -10.10
N LEU A 119 6.14 11.33 -10.08
CA LEU A 119 5.17 10.36 -9.58
C LEU A 119 5.15 9.08 -10.43
N GLY A 120 5.78 9.09 -11.61
CA GLY A 120 6.04 7.93 -12.44
C GLY A 120 7.32 7.15 -12.09
N ASP A 121 8.13 7.62 -11.13
CA ASP A 121 9.35 6.93 -10.70
C ASP A 121 8.98 5.59 -10.01
N PRO A 122 9.43 4.45 -10.57
CA PRO A 122 9.24 3.14 -9.95
C PRO A 122 9.77 3.05 -8.50
N SER A 123 10.74 3.89 -8.13
CA SER A 123 11.29 3.96 -6.76
C SER A 123 10.27 4.46 -5.74
N ILE A 124 9.26 5.23 -6.19
CA ILE A 124 8.20 5.82 -5.38
C ILE A 124 6.95 4.93 -5.38
N GLU A 125 6.77 4.05 -6.36
CA GLU A 125 5.63 3.15 -6.44
C GLU A 125 5.55 2.13 -5.31
N LEU A 126 4.41 2.09 -4.61
CA LEU A 126 4.10 1.03 -3.63
C LEU A 126 2.99 0.11 -4.10
N LYS A 127 3.31 -1.19 -4.21
CA LYS A 127 2.38 -2.25 -4.62
C LYS A 127 2.34 -3.35 -3.55
N PRO A 128 1.37 -3.34 -2.61
CA PRO A 128 1.25 -4.34 -1.54
C PRO A 128 0.77 -5.73 -2.01
N LYS A 129 1.42 -6.32 -3.03
CA LYS A 129 1.05 -7.62 -3.61
C LYS A 129 1.13 -8.77 -2.61
N MET A 130 2.17 -8.80 -1.78
CA MET A 130 2.36 -9.85 -0.78
C MET A 130 1.36 -9.71 0.36
N LEU A 131 1.10 -8.48 0.81
CA LEU A 131 0.04 -8.22 1.78
C LEU A 131 -1.34 -8.65 1.24
N LYS A 132 -1.67 -8.33 -0.02
CA LYS A 132 -2.90 -8.81 -0.65
C LYS A 132 -3.01 -10.35 -0.55
N LYS A 133 -1.94 -11.07 -0.88
CA LYS A 133 -1.90 -12.54 -0.80
C LYS A 133 -2.07 -13.05 0.64
N ALA A 134 -1.38 -12.43 1.60
CA ALA A 134 -1.46 -12.80 3.02
C ALA A 134 -2.88 -12.61 3.58
N VAL A 135 -3.53 -11.49 3.26
CA VAL A 135 -4.91 -11.20 3.69
C VAL A 135 -5.91 -12.12 2.99
N ALA A 136 -5.71 -12.43 1.72
CA ALA A 136 -6.59 -13.30 0.94
C ALA A 136 -6.44 -14.80 1.27
N LYS A 137 -5.52 -15.17 2.15
CA LYS A 137 -5.31 -16.56 2.55
C LYS A 137 -6.62 -17.14 3.09
N ASP A 138 -7.08 -18.21 2.44
CA ASP A 138 -8.33 -18.91 2.75
C ASP A 138 -9.62 -18.09 2.49
N HIS A 139 -9.56 -17.02 1.68
CA HIS A 139 -10.73 -16.22 1.29
C HIS A 139 -10.89 -16.15 -0.23
N TYR A 140 -11.90 -16.83 -0.78
CA TYR A 140 -12.07 -17.00 -2.23
C TYR A 140 -12.27 -15.66 -2.98
N GLU A 141 -13.01 -14.71 -2.40
CA GLU A 141 -13.31 -13.43 -3.07
C GLU A 141 -12.08 -12.53 -3.20
N PHE A 142 -11.27 -12.44 -2.15
CA PHE A 142 -10.08 -11.58 -2.12
C PHE A 142 -8.85 -12.25 -2.77
N ALA A 143 -8.89 -13.58 -2.98
CA ALA A 143 -7.86 -14.30 -3.73
C ALA A 143 -7.91 -13.98 -5.23
N GLY A 144 -9.08 -13.59 -5.74
CA GLY A 144 -9.29 -13.22 -7.13
C GLY A 144 -8.71 -11.86 -7.54
N THR A 145 -8.98 -11.48 -8.78
CA THR A 145 -8.59 -10.20 -9.39
C THR A 145 -9.79 -9.28 -9.68
N ARG A 146 -10.97 -9.64 -9.18
CA ARG A 146 -12.19 -8.84 -9.34
C ARG A 146 -12.20 -7.66 -8.35
N GLN A 147 -12.96 -6.61 -8.69
CA GLN A 147 -13.30 -5.57 -7.71
C GLN A 147 -14.17 -6.18 -6.62
N GLN A 148 -14.01 -5.70 -5.39
CA GLN A 148 -14.75 -6.14 -4.23
C GLN A 148 -15.21 -4.92 -3.43
N ASP A 149 -16.14 -5.15 -2.51
CA ASP A 149 -16.63 -4.13 -1.59
C ASP A 149 -15.57 -3.77 -0.54
N ALA A 150 -15.41 -2.47 -0.26
CA ALA A 150 -14.40 -1.99 0.67
C ALA A 150 -14.76 -2.28 2.14
N GLN A 151 -16.05 -2.25 2.49
CA GLN A 151 -16.52 -2.57 3.84
C GLN A 151 -16.31 -4.06 4.13
N GLU A 152 -16.62 -4.94 3.19
CA GLU A 152 -16.34 -6.38 3.31
C GLU A 152 -14.83 -6.63 3.48
N TYR A 153 -14.01 -5.94 2.69
CA TYR A 153 -12.55 -6.06 2.79
C TYR A 153 -12.01 -5.58 4.14
N ILE A 154 -12.48 -4.43 4.65
CA ILE A 154 -12.12 -3.92 5.98
C ILE A 154 -12.49 -4.95 7.05
N ALA A 155 -13.73 -5.45 7.03
CA ALA A 155 -14.21 -6.43 8.01
C ALA A 155 -13.36 -7.71 8.00
N HIS A 156 -13.04 -8.22 6.81
CA HIS A 156 -12.16 -9.39 6.65
C HIS A 156 -10.74 -9.13 7.13
N LEU A 157 -10.16 -7.98 6.78
CA LEU A 157 -8.81 -7.60 7.20
C LEU A 157 -8.71 -7.52 8.73
N LEU A 158 -9.64 -6.81 9.40
CA LEU A 158 -9.65 -6.69 10.86
C LEU A 158 -9.87 -8.03 11.56
N LYS A 159 -10.75 -8.89 11.00
CA LYS A 159 -10.94 -10.26 11.49
C LYS A 159 -9.67 -11.09 11.36
N THR A 160 -8.94 -10.94 10.26
CA THR A 160 -7.68 -11.64 9.99
C THR A 160 -6.59 -11.18 10.96
N ILE A 161 -6.46 -9.86 11.18
CA ILE A 161 -5.53 -9.30 12.17
C ILE A 161 -5.86 -9.83 13.58
N SER A 162 -7.14 -9.83 13.96
CA SER A 162 -7.56 -10.32 15.28
C SER A 162 -7.29 -11.82 15.45
N ARG A 163 -7.44 -12.62 14.39
CA ARG A 163 -7.09 -14.05 14.40
C ARG A 163 -5.58 -14.24 14.56
N ASP A 164 -4.79 -13.48 13.83
CA ASP A 164 -3.33 -13.51 13.91
C ASP A 164 -2.84 -13.16 15.32
N ALA A 165 -3.40 -12.10 15.91
CA ALA A 165 -3.13 -11.67 17.28
C ALA A 165 -3.43 -12.77 18.33
N ARG A 166 -4.55 -13.48 18.19
CA ARG A 166 -4.90 -14.59 19.08
C ARG A 166 -4.04 -15.84 18.89
N ALA A 167 -3.63 -16.11 17.66
CA ALA A 167 -2.74 -17.23 17.36
C ALA A 167 -1.31 -16.97 17.90
N PHE A 168 -0.91 -15.69 17.93
CA PHE A 168 0.44 -15.28 18.31
C PHE A 168 0.46 -14.12 19.33
N PRO A 169 -0.09 -14.32 20.55
CA PRO A 169 -0.31 -13.24 21.52
C PRO A 169 0.97 -12.60 22.06
N HIS A 170 2.11 -13.29 21.92
CA HIS A 170 3.42 -12.80 22.35
C HIS A 170 4.28 -12.26 21.21
N THR A 171 3.78 -12.26 19.97
CA THR A 171 4.48 -11.66 18.84
C THR A 171 4.38 -10.13 18.96
N PRO A 172 5.51 -9.41 19.01
CA PRO A 172 5.49 -7.95 19.03
C PRO A 172 4.72 -7.42 17.80
N GLY A 173 3.78 -6.48 18.00
CA GLY A 173 2.92 -5.98 16.92
C GLY A 173 1.66 -6.83 16.63
N CYS A 174 1.48 -7.96 17.33
CA CYS A 174 0.29 -8.84 17.28
C CYS A 174 -0.65 -8.68 18.50
N THR A 175 -0.76 -7.49 19.12
CA THR A 175 -1.76 -7.29 20.19
C THR A 175 -3.20 -7.41 19.68
N ASP A 176 -4.18 -7.80 20.47
CA ASP A 176 -5.56 -7.83 19.96
C ASP A 176 -6.03 -6.40 19.63
N LEU A 177 -6.75 -6.19 18.53
CA LEU A 177 -7.29 -4.88 18.18
C LEU A 177 -8.33 -4.41 19.21
N THR A 178 -8.98 -5.35 19.91
CA THR A 178 -9.89 -5.06 21.02
C THR A 178 -9.19 -4.60 22.30
N SER A 179 -7.86 -4.69 22.36
CA SER A 179 -7.03 -4.23 23.47
C SER A 179 -6.33 -2.88 23.22
N LEU A 180 -6.60 -2.25 22.06
CA LEU A 180 -6.13 -0.90 21.74
C LEU A 180 -6.99 0.17 22.40
#